data_AF-A0A256XBF9-F1
#
_entry.id   AF-A0A256XBF9-F1
#
_cell.length_a   1.000
_cell.length_b   1.000
_cell.length_c   1.000
_cell.angle_alpha   90.00
_cell.angle_beta   90.00
_cell.angle_gamma   90.00
#
_symmetry.space_group_name_H-M   'P 1'
#
loop_
_entity.id
_entity.type
_entity.pdbx_description
1 polymer ?
#
loop_
_entity_poly.entity_id
_entity_poly.type
_entity_poly.pdbx_seq_one_letter_code
_entity_poly.pdbx_strand_id
1 'polypeptide(L)'
;MIVLVKKVLIILHGSRVYSTEDTIKNFIGRLSKCLEKIFTDMNIEYALLTHNLDDLKLKIMKAINEEKVREVLIYPLLVVPGTHYEDVRKLCHEISTKYGINIKILDPLIENEEFIRYVASTLVKEYGLDGISNDLSRTLILLYGDYYIPISIEMNTNMENIINAVRNVKFIFIDDVKVLSFIDTKYFRPGVKIVCECENVEYTENSLVIITSHTRLLSKLVSMVNTGLKPKIIIATTPALSENDLKLKVKLLEYDFPVVITNNVRGGPHIAGVLLNYLFKQVITE
;
A
#
# COMPACT_ATOMS: atom_id res chain seq x y z
N MET A 1 -38.52 -12.66 21.39
CA MET A 1 -37.84 -12.46 20.09
C MET A 1 -36.34 -12.45 20.35
N ILE A 2 -35.60 -13.47 19.89
CA ILE A 2 -34.15 -13.52 20.10
C ILE A 2 -33.51 -12.58 19.08
N VAL A 3 -33.01 -11.43 19.54
CA VAL A 3 -32.21 -10.53 18.71
C VAL A 3 -30.86 -11.19 18.49
N LEU A 4 -30.62 -11.63 17.26
CA LEU A 4 -29.35 -12.23 16.85
C LEU A 4 -28.36 -11.09 16.59
N VAL A 5 -27.23 -11.11 17.29
CA VAL A 5 -26.21 -10.06 17.23
C VAL A 5 -25.16 -10.44 16.19
N LYS A 6 -24.82 -9.49 15.31
CA LYS A 6 -23.63 -9.57 14.47
C LYS A 6 -22.48 -8.90 15.22
N LYS A 7 -21.34 -9.58 15.30
CA LYS A 7 -20.11 -9.00 15.84
C LYS A 7 -19.14 -8.69 14.70
N VAL A 8 -18.53 -7.51 14.76
CA VAL A 8 -17.47 -7.11 13.83
C VAL A 8 -16.15 -7.16 14.59
N LEU A 9 -15.19 -7.94 14.09
CA LEU A 9 -13.83 -8.00 14.58
C LEU A 9 -12.91 -7.32 13.57
N ILE A 10 -12.29 -6.23 13.98
CA ILE A 10 -11.26 -5.57 13.17
C ILE A 10 -9.91 -6.13 13.57
N ILE A 11 -9.19 -6.63 12.57
CA ILE A 11 -7.88 -7.20 12.76
C ILE A 11 -6.84 -6.19 12.32
N LEU A 12 -5.87 -5.88 13.17
CA LEU A 12 -4.73 -5.00 12.89
C LEU A 12 -3.42 -5.78 12.92
N HIS A 13 -2.56 -5.66 11.92
CA HIS A 13 -1.24 -6.30 11.97
C HIS A 13 -0.21 -5.46 12.74
N GLY A 14 0.25 -5.99 13.86
CA GLY A 14 1.18 -5.35 14.80
C GLY A 14 2.61 -5.20 14.30
N SER A 15 3.08 -5.99 13.31
CA SER A 15 4.50 -5.93 12.88
C SER A 15 4.94 -4.61 12.23
N ARG A 16 4.00 -3.72 11.88
CA ARG A 16 4.34 -2.36 11.42
C ARG A 16 3.62 -1.26 12.17
N VAL A 17 2.69 -1.56 13.07
CA VAL A 17 2.23 -0.57 14.05
C VAL A 17 3.33 -0.44 15.12
N TYR A 18 4.48 0.14 14.73
CA TYR A 18 5.55 0.53 15.65
C TYR A 18 5.07 1.75 16.42
N SER A 19 4.18 1.50 17.36
CA SER A 19 3.67 2.56 18.18
C SER A 19 3.38 1.97 19.55
N THR A 20 3.71 2.73 20.58
CA THR A 20 3.40 2.39 21.96
C THR A 20 1.94 1.93 22.06
N GLU A 21 1.63 1.09 23.05
CA GLU A 21 0.28 0.57 23.27
C GLU A 21 -0.80 1.69 23.25
N ASP A 22 -0.42 2.90 23.65
CA ASP A 22 -1.26 4.11 23.62
C ASP A 22 -1.61 4.60 22.21
N THR A 23 -0.67 4.55 21.26
CA THR A 23 -0.94 4.97 19.87
C THR A 23 -1.85 3.96 19.18
N ILE A 24 -1.66 2.67 19.43
CA ILE A 24 -2.58 1.61 18.98
C ILE A 24 -3.98 1.84 19.54
N LYS A 25 -4.10 2.10 20.86
CA LYS A 25 -5.39 2.40 21.51
C LYS A 25 -6.05 3.65 20.95
N ASN A 26 -5.28 4.71 20.69
CA ASN A 26 -5.80 5.94 20.10
C ASN A 26 -6.28 5.75 18.66
N PHE A 27 -5.53 4.98 17.86
CA PHE A 27 -5.92 4.60 16.51
C PHE A 27 -7.23 3.80 16.52
N ILE A 28 -7.29 2.77 17.36
CA ILE A 28 -8.48 1.92 17.55
C ILE A 28 -9.68 2.73 18.01
N GLY A 29 -9.54 3.60 19.02
CA GLY A 29 -10.65 4.38 19.56
C GLY A 29 -11.24 5.37 18.56
N ARG A 30 -10.42 5.94 17.68
CA ARG A 30 -10.87 6.83 16.59
C ARG A 30 -11.46 6.04 15.42
N LEU A 31 -10.86 4.90 15.08
CA LEU A 31 -11.38 3.97 14.07
C LEU A 31 -12.77 3.45 14.48
N SER A 32 -12.99 3.16 15.77
CA SER A 32 -14.29 2.76 16.32
C SER A 32 -15.37 3.78 16.06
N LYS A 33 -15.11 5.07 16.32
CA LYS A 33 -16.09 6.13 16.06
C LYS A 33 -16.43 6.26 14.58
N CYS A 34 -15.48 6.01 13.68
CA CYS A 34 -15.74 6.02 12.24
C CYS A 34 -16.56 4.79 11.83
N LEU A 35 -16.20 3.63 12.34
CA LEU A 35 -16.86 2.37 12.03
C LEU A 35 -18.24 2.22 12.67
N GLU A 36 -18.50 2.84 13.81
CA GLU A 36 -19.82 2.94 14.44
C GLU A 36 -20.83 3.68 13.55
N LYS A 37 -20.37 4.64 12.72
CA LYS A 37 -21.21 5.28 11.71
C LYS A 37 -21.53 4.36 10.52
N ILE A 38 -20.64 3.40 10.23
CA ILE A 38 -20.71 2.52 9.06
C ILE A 38 -21.47 1.23 9.39
N PHE A 39 -21.23 0.70 10.59
CA PHE A 39 -21.83 -0.50 11.13
C PHE A 39 -22.77 -0.14 12.28
N THR A 40 -23.80 0.67 11.98
CA THR A 40 -24.88 0.96 12.93
C THR A 40 -25.45 -0.35 13.48
N ASP A 41 -25.61 -0.40 14.81
CA ASP A 41 -26.13 -1.54 15.57
C ASP A 41 -25.24 -2.81 15.65
N MET A 42 -23.93 -2.69 15.38
CA MET A 42 -22.98 -3.80 15.58
C MET A 42 -22.00 -3.55 16.74
N ASN A 43 -21.75 -4.59 17.53
CA ASN A 43 -20.67 -4.57 18.52
C ASN A 43 -19.32 -4.79 17.82
N ILE A 44 -18.49 -3.76 17.86
CA ILE A 44 -17.16 -3.75 17.25
C ILE A 44 -16.11 -4.13 18.31
N GLU A 45 -15.33 -5.18 18.04
CA GLU A 45 -14.13 -5.52 18.82
C GLU A 45 -12.88 -5.53 17.91
N TYR A 46 -11.71 -5.48 18.53
CA TYR A 46 -10.42 -5.39 17.84
C TYR A 46 -9.51 -6.54 18.26
N ALA A 47 -8.72 -7.04 17.31
CA ALA A 47 -7.66 -8.03 17.52
C ALA A 47 -6.35 -7.52 16.91
N LEU A 48 -5.25 -7.65 17.66
CA LEU A 48 -3.91 -7.30 17.21
C LEU A 48 -3.15 -8.57 16.79
N LEU A 49 -2.84 -8.67 15.49
CA LEU A 49 -1.98 -9.70 14.92
C LEU A 49 -0.52 -9.27 15.02
N THR A 50 0.17 -9.57 16.11
CA THR A 50 1.60 -9.28 16.24
C THR A 50 2.44 -10.34 15.51
N HIS A 51 2.45 -11.58 16.02
CA HIS A 51 3.20 -12.72 15.47
C HIS A 51 2.46 -14.06 15.61
N ASN A 52 1.43 -14.15 16.44
CA ASN A 52 0.56 -15.32 16.59
C ASN A 52 -0.91 -14.95 16.30
N LEU A 53 -1.73 -15.97 16.06
CA LEU A 53 -3.17 -15.78 15.89
C LEU A 53 -3.94 -15.87 17.22
N ASP A 54 -3.25 -15.93 18.36
CA ASP A 54 -3.88 -16.25 19.64
C ASP A 54 -4.83 -15.14 20.11
N ASP A 55 -4.48 -13.87 19.94
CA ASP A 55 -5.38 -12.77 20.28
C ASP A 55 -6.64 -12.82 19.41
N LEU A 56 -6.49 -13.03 18.09
CA LEU A 56 -7.63 -13.23 17.19
C LEU A 56 -8.51 -14.40 17.64
N LYS A 57 -7.91 -15.54 17.95
CA LYS A 57 -8.63 -16.72 18.45
C LYS A 57 -9.37 -16.41 19.75
N LEU A 58 -8.74 -15.73 20.70
CA LEU A 58 -9.34 -15.33 21.98
C LEU A 58 -10.54 -14.40 21.76
N LYS A 59 -10.43 -13.41 20.87
CA LYS A 59 -11.53 -12.48 20.54
C LYS A 59 -12.69 -13.20 19.86
N ILE A 60 -12.40 -14.09 18.91
CA ILE A 60 -13.44 -14.92 18.27
C ILE A 60 -14.11 -15.81 19.32
N MET A 61 -13.36 -16.51 20.17
CA MET A 61 -13.95 -17.39 21.19
C MET A 61 -14.78 -16.60 22.21
N LYS A 62 -14.34 -15.42 22.62
CA LYS A 62 -15.13 -14.52 23.48
C LYS A 62 -16.44 -14.10 22.79
N ALA A 63 -16.38 -13.74 21.51
CA ALA A 63 -17.55 -13.41 20.71
C ALA A 63 -18.54 -14.58 20.61
N ILE A 64 -18.04 -15.79 20.42
CA ILE A 64 -18.85 -17.02 20.32
C ILE A 64 -19.55 -17.37 21.64
N ASN A 65 -18.87 -17.16 22.77
CA ASN A 65 -19.40 -17.50 24.09
C ASN A 65 -20.50 -16.54 24.58
N GLU A 66 -20.76 -15.44 23.87
CA GLU A 66 -21.92 -14.59 24.12
C GLU A 66 -23.15 -15.19 23.44
N GLU A 67 -24.16 -15.59 24.25
CA GLU A 67 -25.33 -16.43 23.89
C GLU A 67 -26.19 -15.97 22.69
N LYS A 68 -25.85 -14.88 22.01
CA LYS A 68 -26.64 -14.25 20.95
C LYS A 68 -25.89 -14.03 19.62
N VAL A 69 -24.63 -14.47 19.49
CA VAL A 69 -23.84 -14.23 18.28
C VAL A 69 -24.03 -15.36 17.26
N ARG A 70 -24.51 -15.02 16.05
CA ARG A 70 -24.69 -15.99 14.94
C ARG A 70 -23.72 -15.78 13.78
N GLU A 71 -23.16 -14.58 13.67
CA GLU A 71 -22.26 -14.19 12.61
C GLU A 71 -21.14 -13.33 13.18
N VAL A 72 -19.90 -13.68 12.84
CA VAL A 72 -18.70 -12.89 13.13
C VAL A 72 -18.15 -12.39 11.80
N LEU A 73 -18.14 -11.07 11.63
CA LEU A 73 -17.54 -10.41 10.47
C LEU A 73 -16.11 -10.02 10.84
N ILE A 74 -15.15 -10.44 10.03
CA ILE A 74 -13.74 -10.15 10.24
C ILE A 74 -13.30 -9.13 9.21
N TYR A 75 -12.75 -8.01 9.69
CA TYR A 75 -12.28 -6.91 8.87
C TYR A 75 -10.76 -6.77 9.00
N PRO A 76 -9.99 -7.27 8.03
CA PRO A 76 -8.53 -7.23 8.06
C PRO A 76 -8.05 -5.85 7.61
N LEU A 77 -7.66 -5.01 8.57
CA LEU A 77 -7.09 -3.69 8.34
C LEU A 77 -5.57 -3.76 8.59
N LEU A 78 -4.75 -3.28 7.65
CA LEU A 78 -3.28 -3.34 7.72
C LEU A 78 -2.68 -4.76 7.78
N VAL A 79 -3.45 -5.81 7.47
CA VAL A 79 -2.93 -7.18 7.36
C VAL A 79 -2.11 -7.31 6.08
N VAL A 80 -0.81 -7.60 6.21
CA VAL A 80 0.07 -7.83 5.06
C VAL A 80 -0.50 -9.01 4.26
N PRO A 81 -0.87 -8.80 2.99
CA PRO A 81 -1.40 -9.88 2.18
C PRO A 81 -0.33 -10.94 1.92
N GLY A 82 -0.63 -12.20 2.24
CA GLY A 82 0.32 -13.30 2.24
C GLY A 82 -0.01 -14.33 3.33
N THR A 83 1.01 -14.87 3.99
CA THR A 83 0.90 -15.92 5.04
C THR A 83 -0.14 -15.57 6.10
N HIS A 84 -0.08 -14.37 6.68
CA HIS A 84 -1.00 -13.99 7.77
C HIS A 84 -2.47 -13.93 7.35
N TYR A 85 -2.78 -13.53 6.11
CA TYR A 85 -4.15 -13.49 5.63
C TYR A 85 -4.71 -14.91 5.37
N GLU A 86 -3.88 -15.81 4.84
CA GLU A 86 -4.24 -17.23 4.67
C GLU A 86 -4.33 -17.98 6.00
N ASP A 87 -3.47 -17.64 6.96
CA ASP A 87 -3.51 -18.20 8.32
C ASP A 87 -4.76 -17.73 9.08
N VAL A 88 -5.16 -16.46 8.91
CA VAL A 88 -6.45 -15.94 9.39
C VAL A 88 -7.61 -16.70 8.73
N ARG A 89 -7.59 -16.89 7.41
CA ARG A 89 -8.63 -17.68 6.70
C ARG A 89 -8.77 -19.09 7.25
N LYS A 90 -7.65 -19.80 7.42
CA LYS A 90 -7.64 -21.16 7.99
C LYS A 90 -8.22 -21.19 9.39
N LEU A 91 -7.76 -20.32 10.29
CA LEU A 91 -8.28 -20.25 11.66
C LEU A 91 -9.79 -19.97 11.69
N CYS A 92 -10.26 -19.02 10.87
CA CYS A 92 -11.68 -18.67 10.80
C CYS A 92 -12.52 -19.84 10.29
N HIS A 93 -12.03 -20.58 9.30
CA HIS A 93 -12.70 -21.77 8.78
C HIS A 93 -12.77 -22.90 9.83
N GLU A 94 -11.67 -23.16 10.54
CA GLU A 94 -11.61 -24.16 11.62
C GLU A 94 -12.61 -23.86 12.72
N ILE A 95 -12.65 -22.61 13.21
CA ILE A 95 -13.58 -22.20 14.27
C ILE A 95 -15.03 -22.24 13.76
N SER A 96 -15.29 -21.70 12.56
CA SER A 96 -16.62 -21.70 11.93
C SER A 96 -17.21 -23.11 11.88
N THR A 97 -16.41 -24.07 11.41
CA THR A 97 -16.81 -25.49 11.30
C THR A 97 -17.01 -26.12 12.67
N LYS A 98 -16.09 -25.89 13.61
CA LYS A 98 -16.12 -26.52 14.94
C LYS A 98 -17.32 -26.08 15.78
N TYR A 99 -17.70 -24.81 15.73
CA TYR A 99 -18.74 -24.25 16.60
C TYR A 99 -20.06 -23.93 15.86
N GLY A 100 -20.14 -24.19 14.55
CA GLY A 100 -21.35 -23.96 13.76
C GLY A 100 -21.74 -22.48 13.64
N ILE A 101 -20.74 -21.59 13.66
CA ILE A 101 -20.94 -20.13 13.60
C ILE A 101 -20.44 -19.61 12.28
N ASN A 102 -21.22 -18.75 11.63
CA ASN A 102 -20.84 -18.17 10.35
C ASN A 102 -19.77 -17.09 10.57
N ILE A 103 -18.52 -17.39 10.22
CA ILE A 103 -17.43 -16.41 10.22
C ILE A 103 -17.16 -15.98 8.77
N LYS A 104 -17.35 -14.68 8.48
CA LYS A 104 -17.04 -14.11 7.16
C LYS A 104 -15.89 -13.13 7.28
N ILE A 105 -14.84 -13.36 6.50
CA ILE A 105 -13.80 -12.37 6.31
C ILE A 105 -14.30 -11.43 5.21
N LEU A 106 -14.52 -10.18 5.58
CA LEU A 106 -14.88 -9.13 4.66
C LEU A 106 -13.63 -8.72 3.89
N ASP A 107 -13.76 -8.58 2.58
CA ASP A 107 -12.77 -7.84 1.82
C ASP A 107 -12.76 -6.39 2.34
N PRO A 108 -11.60 -5.72 2.34
CA PRO A 108 -11.51 -4.32 2.74
C PRO A 108 -12.56 -3.53 1.95
N LEU A 109 -13.45 -2.85 2.65
CA LEU A 109 -14.54 -2.01 2.11
C LEU A 109 -13.91 -0.89 1.27
N ILE A 110 -13.69 -1.19 0.00
CA ILE A 110 -13.23 -0.24 -1.03
C ILE A 110 -14.30 0.85 -1.29
N GLU A 111 -15.53 0.66 -0.82
CA GLU A 111 -16.67 1.49 -1.21
C GLU A 111 -17.01 2.64 -0.24
N ASN A 112 -16.41 2.72 0.96
CA ASN A 112 -16.68 3.82 1.90
C ASN A 112 -15.59 4.92 1.86
N GLU A 113 -15.87 6.01 1.16
CA GLU A 113 -14.90 7.10 0.96
C GLU A 113 -14.47 7.80 2.27
N GLU A 114 -15.37 7.96 3.25
CA GLU A 114 -15.05 8.56 4.57
C GLU A 114 -14.06 7.67 5.33
N PHE A 115 -14.29 6.36 5.29
CA PHE A 115 -13.38 5.36 5.88
C PHE A 115 -12.00 5.39 5.23
N ILE A 116 -11.94 5.41 3.89
CA ILE A 116 -10.67 5.41 3.17
C ILE A 116 -9.90 6.70 3.40
N ARG A 117 -10.58 7.85 3.46
CA ARG A 117 -9.97 9.13 3.86
C ARG A 117 -9.38 9.05 5.25
N TYR A 118 -10.11 8.47 6.21
CA TYR A 118 -9.63 8.30 7.57
C TYR A 118 -8.39 7.39 7.63
N VAL A 119 -8.43 6.21 7.00
CA VAL A 119 -7.28 5.30 6.96
C VAL A 119 -6.09 5.97 6.29
N ALA A 120 -6.27 6.62 5.14
CA ALA A 120 -5.19 7.35 4.45
C ALA A 120 -4.56 8.42 5.36
N SER A 121 -5.37 9.26 6.00
CA SER A 121 -4.88 10.31 6.91
C SER A 121 -4.12 9.75 8.11
N THR A 122 -4.55 8.59 8.59
CA THR A 122 -3.90 7.94 9.73
C THR A 122 -2.59 7.29 9.32
N LEU A 123 -2.56 6.63 8.16
CA LEU A 123 -1.32 6.07 7.62
C LEU A 123 -0.24 7.14 7.51
N VAL A 124 -0.57 8.29 6.91
CA VAL A 124 0.39 9.40 6.77
C VAL A 124 0.85 9.92 8.13
N LYS A 125 -0.08 10.14 9.07
CA LYS A 125 0.22 10.71 10.40
C LYS A 125 1.03 9.78 11.30
N GLU A 126 0.68 8.50 11.35
CA GLU A 126 1.22 7.55 12.33
C GLU A 126 2.43 6.77 11.79
N TYR A 127 2.51 6.54 10.47
CA TYR A 127 3.64 5.83 9.86
C TYR A 127 4.73 6.77 9.36
N GLY A 128 4.61 8.08 9.60
CA GLY A 128 5.57 9.07 9.16
C GLY A 128 5.90 8.85 7.68
N LEU A 129 4.86 8.75 6.84
CA LEU A 129 5.02 8.66 5.39
C LEU A 129 5.49 10.03 4.88
N ASP A 130 6.67 10.45 5.33
CA ASP A 130 7.31 11.74 5.13
C ASP A 130 7.62 11.89 3.64
N GLY A 131 6.59 12.32 2.90
CA GLY A 131 6.63 12.50 1.46
C GLY A 131 5.38 12.04 0.73
N ILE A 132 4.58 11.12 1.27
CA ILE A 132 3.33 10.68 0.63
C ILE A 132 2.17 11.48 1.23
N SER A 133 1.54 12.32 0.42
CA SER A 133 0.38 13.08 0.87
C SER A 133 -0.83 12.18 1.17
N ASN A 134 -1.76 12.71 1.97
CA ASN A 134 -3.06 12.07 2.22
C ASN A 134 -3.79 11.76 0.90
N ASP A 135 -3.69 12.65 -0.09
CA ASP A 135 -4.34 12.49 -1.39
C ASP A 135 -3.75 11.34 -2.21
N LEU A 136 -2.42 11.21 -2.22
CA LEU A 136 -1.74 10.11 -2.90
C LEU A 136 -2.06 8.78 -2.23
N SER A 137 -1.96 8.71 -0.89
CA SER A 137 -2.32 7.52 -0.11
C SER A 137 -3.76 7.08 -0.37
N ARG A 138 -4.70 8.02 -0.34
CA ARG A 138 -6.12 7.77 -0.61
C ARG A 138 -6.34 7.18 -2.01
N THR A 139 -5.69 7.76 -3.01
CA THR A 139 -5.82 7.33 -4.41
C THR A 139 -5.30 5.90 -4.61
N LEU A 140 -4.15 5.58 -3.99
CA LEU A 140 -3.58 4.23 -4.04
C LEU A 140 -4.50 3.21 -3.34
N ILE A 141 -5.07 3.55 -2.18
CA ILE A 141 -6.01 2.66 -1.49
C ILE A 141 -7.26 2.41 -2.33
N LEU A 142 -7.85 3.46 -2.91
CA LEU A 142 -9.04 3.33 -3.76
C LEU A 142 -8.78 2.45 -4.99
N LEU A 143 -7.60 2.58 -5.60
CA LEU A 143 -7.26 1.83 -6.81
C LEU A 143 -6.98 0.36 -6.53
N TYR A 144 -6.37 0.05 -5.37
CA TYR A 144 -5.90 -1.31 -5.07
C TYR A 144 -6.78 -2.09 -4.09
N GLY A 145 -7.61 -1.39 -3.31
CA GLY A 145 -8.22 -1.96 -2.11
C GLY A 145 -7.21 -2.47 -1.10
N ASP A 146 -5.98 -1.95 -1.14
CA ASP A 146 -4.90 -2.39 -0.29
C ASP A 146 -4.23 -1.21 0.41
N TYR A 147 -4.42 -1.16 1.73
CA TYR A 147 -3.82 -0.18 2.62
C TYR A 147 -2.29 -0.31 2.73
N TYR A 148 -1.72 -1.43 2.30
CA TYR A 148 -0.29 -1.67 2.36
C TYR A 148 0.48 -0.99 1.22
N ILE A 149 -0.17 -0.67 0.10
CA ILE A 149 0.50 -0.03 -1.04
C ILE A 149 1.13 1.32 -0.65
N PRO A 150 0.41 2.28 -0.04
CA PRO A 150 1.02 3.54 0.40
C PRO A 150 2.21 3.35 1.35
N ILE A 151 2.09 2.38 2.28
CA ILE A 151 3.13 2.09 3.29
C ILE A 151 4.39 1.50 2.65
N SER A 152 4.23 0.81 1.53
CA SER A 152 5.34 0.18 0.82
C SER A 152 6.13 1.14 -0.05
N ILE A 153 5.66 2.35 -0.28
CA ILE A 153 6.38 3.31 -1.11
C ILE A 153 7.50 3.91 -0.27
N GLU A 154 8.73 3.72 -0.73
CA GLU A 154 9.93 4.24 -0.08
C GLU A 154 10.70 5.14 -1.04
N MET A 155 11.33 6.16 -0.47
CA MET A 155 12.09 7.17 -1.21
C MET A 155 13.42 7.40 -0.49
N ASN A 156 14.50 7.58 -1.24
CA ASN A 156 15.82 7.88 -0.67
C ASN A 156 16.01 9.36 -0.32
N THR A 157 15.02 10.20 -0.64
CA THR A 157 15.01 11.63 -0.38
C THR A 157 13.58 12.12 -0.15
N ASN A 158 13.43 13.37 0.28
CA ASN A 158 12.11 13.94 0.54
C ASN A 158 11.31 14.19 -0.75
N MET A 159 9.99 14.35 -0.63
CA MET A 159 9.10 14.54 -1.78
C MET A 159 9.39 15.83 -2.57
N GLU A 160 9.89 16.89 -1.93
CA GLU A 160 10.27 18.12 -2.61
C GLU A 160 11.41 17.89 -3.62
N ASN A 161 12.42 17.12 -3.24
CA ASN A 161 13.52 16.74 -4.12
C ASN A 161 13.04 15.82 -5.26
N ILE A 162 12.07 14.94 -4.99
CA ILE A 162 11.42 14.11 -6.01
C ILE A 162 10.68 14.99 -7.03
N ILE A 163 9.87 15.93 -6.57
CA ILE A 163 9.13 16.88 -7.42
C ILE A 163 10.11 17.72 -8.26
N ASN A 164 11.17 18.24 -7.64
CA ASN A 164 12.21 19.01 -8.31
C ASN A 164 12.97 18.20 -9.38
N ALA A 165 13.21 16.91 -9.14
CA ALA A 165 13.79 16.03 -10.15
C ALA A 165 12.86 15.87 -11.34
N VAL A 166 11.58 15.56 -11.10
CA VAL A 166 10.56 15.38 -12.14
C VAL A 166 10.36 16.66 -12.98
N ARG A 167 10.37 17.84 -12.35
CA ARG A 167 10.24 19.15 -13.02
C ARG A 167 11.25 19.35 -14.17
N ASN A 168 12.44 18.79 -14.03
CA ASN A 168 13.56 19.01 -14.96
C ASN A 168 13.74 17.88 -15.99
N VAL A 169 12.88 16.86 -15.97
CA VAL A 169 12.97 15.73 -16.90
C VAL A 169 12.58 16.14 -18.32
N LYS A 170 13.38 15.69 -19.29
CA LYS A 170 13.08 15.82 -20.73
C LYS A 170 12.60 14.51 -21.35
N PHE A 171 13.04 13.38 -20.80
CA PHE A 171 12.75 12.05 -21.31
C PHE A 171 12.19 11.16 -20.20
N ILE A 172 11.06 10.52 -20.46
CA ILE A 172 10.47 9.52 -19.57
C ILE A 172 10.62 8.17 -20.25
N PHE A 173 11.45 7.30 -19.67
CA PHE A 173 11.62 5.94 -20.14
C PHE A 173 10.71 5.02 -19.31
N ILE A 174 9.86 4.26 -19.99
CA ILE A 174 9.00 3.25 -19.37
C ILE A 174 9.34 1.87 -19.92
N ASP A 175 9.30 0.86 -19.06
CA ASP A 175 9.45 -0.54 -19.46
C ASP A 175 8.15 -1.21 -19.91
N ASP A 176 7.00 -0.60 -19.60
CA ASP A 176 5.68 -1.14 -19.90
C ASP A 176 4.74 -0.01 -20.34
N VAL A 177 4.21 -0.13 -21.56
CA VAL A 177 3.25 0.83 -22.14
C VAL A 177 1.99 0.99 -21.29
N LYS A 178 1.63 -0.02 -20.48
CA LYS A 178 0.47 0.05 -19.57
C LYS A 178 0.55 1.19 -18.59
N VAL A 179 1.75 1.68 -18.26
CA VAL A 179 1.92 2.87 -17.41
C VAL A 179 1.12 4.04 -18.00
N LEU A 180 1.12 4.21 -19.32
CA LEU A 180 0.45 5.31 -20.01
C LEU A 180 -1.07 5.27 -19.85
N SER A 181 -1.67 4.09 -19.66
CA SER A 181 -3.10 3.95 -19.42
C SER A 181 -3.55 4.53 -18.07
N PHE A 182 -2.61 4.78 -17.16
CA PHE A 182 -2.87 5.31 -15.83
C PHE A 182 -2.42 6.76 -15.66
N ILE A 183 -1.76 7.37 -16.67
CA ILE A 183 -1.36 8.77 -16.59
C ILE A 183 -2.39 9.66 -17.29
N ASP A 184 -2.77 10.73 -16.61
CA ASP A 184 -3.61 11.78 -17.17
C ASP A 184 -2.75 12.75 -18.00
N THR A 185 -2.97 12.71 -19.31
CA THR A 185 -2.23 13.53 -20.29
C THR A 185 -2.28 15.02 -20.00
N LYS A 186 -3.31 15.51 -19.29
CA LYS A 186 -3.44 16.94 -18.95
C LYS A 186 -2.34 17.44 -18.00
N TYR A 187 -1.67 16.53 -17.28
CA TYR A 187 -0.56 16.87 -16.40
C TYR A 187 0.80 16.76 -17.08
N PHE A 188 0.89 16.29 -18.33
CA PHE A 188 2.17 16.27 -19.02
C PHE A 188 2.57 17.67 -19.47
N ARG A 189 3.83 18.00 -19.18
CA ARG A 189 4.43 19.24 -19.66
C ARG A 189 4.72 19.13 -21.17
N PRO A 190 4.44 20.19 -21.95
CA PRO A 190 4.88 20.27 -23.34
C PRO A 190 6.39 20.01 -23.48
N GLY A 191 6.78 19.23 -24.49
CA GLY A 191 8.18 18.94 -24.80
C GLY A 191 8.82 17.80 -24.02
N VAL A 192 8.12 17.16 -23.07
CA VAL A 192 8.56 15.91 -22.47
C VAL A 192 8.31 14.76 -23.45
N LYS A 193 9.33 13.96 -23.73
CA LYS A 193 9.25 12.79 -24.61
C LYS A 193 9.12 11.52 -23.80
N ILE A 194 8.12 10.71 -24.11
CA ILE A 194 7.97 9.37 -23.53
C ILE A 194 8.57 8.36 -24.50
N VAL A 195 9.42 7.50 -23.98
CA VAL A 195 10.08 6.42 -24.72
C VAL A 195 9.72 5.11 -24.01
N CYS A 196 9.09 4.18 -24.73
CA CYS A 196 8.85 2.85 -24.23
C CYS A 196 9.96 1.94 -24.74
N GLU A 197 10.88 1.54 -23.87
CA GLU A 197 12.03 0.71 -24.24
C GLU A 197 12.10 -0.51 -23.34
N CYS A 198 11.85 -1.68 -23.95
CA CYS A 198 11.79 -2.95 -23.24
C CYS A 198 13.16 -3.64 -23.15
N GLU A 199 14.16 -3.28 -23.97
CA GLU A 199 15.38 -4.09 -24.13
C GLU A 199 16.68 -3.31 -24.38
N ASN A 200 16.67 -2.26 -25.20
CA ASN A 200 17.85 -1.42 -25.49
C ASN A 200 17.60 -0.03 -24.94
N VAL A 201 18.46 0.42 -24.02
CA VAL A 201 18.22 1.71 -23.37
C VAL A 201 19.45 2.57 -23.34
N GLU A 202 19.33 3.76 -23.91
CA GLU A 202 20.27 4.87 -23.77
C GLU A 202 19.64 5.90 -22.83
N TYR A 203 19.63 5.57 -21.54
CA TYR A 203 19.20 6.51 -20.51
C TYR A 203 20.14 7.73 -20.53
N THR A 204 19.56 8.93 -20.44
CA THR A 204 20.33 10.18 -20.38
C THR A 204 20.29 10.76 -18.97
N GLU A 205 21.19 11.67 -18.63
CA GLU A 205 21.20 12.31 -17.30
C GLU A 205 19.95 13.15 -16.98
N ASN A 206 19.16 13.50 -18.01
CA ASN A 206 17.90 14.26 -17.88
C ASN A 206 16.65 13.37 -17.99
N SER A 207 16.80 12.09 -17.63
CA SER A 207 15.75 11.10 -17.75
C SER A 207 15.07 10.74 -16.43
N LEU A 208 13.78 10.48 -16.52
CA LEU A 208 13.01 9.71 -15.54
C LEU A 208 12.92 8.28 -16.05
N VAL A 209 13.40 7.33 -15.26
CA VAL A 209 13.35 5.91 -15.60
C VAL A 209 12.29 5.23 -14.75
N ILE A 210 11.35 4.56 -15.39
CA ILE A 210 10.24 3.89 -14.72
C ILE A 210 10.30 2.41 -15.08
N ILE A 211 10.48 1.58 -14.06
CA ILE A 211 10.45 0.11 -14.21
C ILE A 211 9.29 -0.43 -13.37
N THR A 212 8.39 -1.17 -14.01
CA THR A 212 7.09 -1.55 -13.44
C THR A 212 6.75 -3.01 -13.62
N SER A 213 7.31 -3.68 -14.62
CA SER A 213 6.93 -5.05 -14.97
C SER A 213 8.13 -6.00 -15.10
N HIS A 214 9.30 -5.51 -15.53
CA HIS A 214 10.43 -6.37 -15.88
C HIS A 214 11.57 -6.29 -14.86
N THR A 215 11.61 -7.22 -13.88
CA THR A 215 12.69 -7.28 -12.88
C THR A 215 14.08 -7.50 -13.50
N ARG A 216 14.16 -8.12 -14.68
CA ARG A 216 15.44 -8.23 -15.44
C ARG A 216 15.98 -6.88 -15.88
N LEU A 217 15.12 -5.89 -16.12
CA LEU A 217 15.57 -4.53 -16.44
C LEU A 217 16.05 -3.79 -15.20
N LEU A 218 15.55 -4.15 -14.02
CA LEU A 218 16.04 -3.61 -12.75
C LEU A 218 17.51 -3.95 -12.52
N SER A 219 17.91 -5.21 -12.74
CA SER A 219 19.33 -5.61 -12.62
C SER A 219 20.21 -4.95 -13.68
N LYS A 220 19.73 -4.80 -14.92
CA LYS A 220 20.41 -4.05 -15.97
C LYS A 220 20.58 -2.58 -15.60
N LEU A 221 19.53 -1.93 -15.09
CA LEU A 221 19.57 -0.53 -14.64
C LEU A 221 20.59 -0.35 -13.51
N VAL A 222 20.58 -1.22 -12.50
CA VAL A 222 21.59 -1.23 -11.43
C VAL A 222 23.00 -1.34 -11.99
N SER A 223 23.23 -2.24 -12.96
CA SER A 223 24.53 -2.37 -13.63
C SER A 223 24.92 -1.07 -14.34
N MET A 224 24.00 -0.46 -15.10
CA MET A 224 24.26 0.77 -15.85
C MET A 224 24.58 1.94 -14.92
N VAL A 225 23.84 2.06 -13.81
CA VAL A 225 24.09 3.08 -12.78
C VAL A 225 25.48 2.89 -12.16
N ASN A 226 25.85 1.66 -11.81
CA ASN A 226 27.18 1.36 -11.27
C ASN A 226 28.31 1.65 -12.27
N THR A 227 28.03 1.62 -13.58
CA THR A 227 28.99 2.00 -14.63
C THR A 227 28.99 3.51 -14.95
N GLY A 228 28.21 4.32 -14.24
CA GLY A 228 28.24 5.78 -14.32
C GLY A 228 26.97 6.44 -14.85
N LEU A 229 25.93 5.69 -15.19
CA LEU A 229 24.64 6.29 -15.55
C LEU A 229 24.00 6.98 -14.34
N LYS A 230 23.61 8.25 -14.49
CA LYS A 230 22.91 9.01 -13.44
C LYS A 230 21.59 9.59 -13.96
N PRO A 231 20.49 8.83 -13.95
CA PRO A 231 19.18 9.39 -14.31
C PRO A 231 18.79 10.48 -13.32
N LYS A 232 17.87 11.38 -13.70
CA LYS A 232 17.35 12.38 -12.77
C LYS A 232 16.49 11.77 -11.68
N ILE A 233 15.75 10.72 -12.01
CA ILE A 233 14.95 10.01 -11.04
C ILE A 233 14.68 8.59 -11.55
N ILE A 234 14.63 7.64 -10.62
CA ILE A 234 14.13 6.28 -10.87
C ILE A 234 12.82 6.09 -10.10
N ILE A 235 11.80 5.53 -10.77
CA ILE A 235 10.58 5.00 -10.13
C ILE A 235 10.53 3.49 -10.42
N ALA A 236 10.85 2.67 -9.42
CA ALA A 236 10.87 1.22 -9.54
C ALA A 236 9.72 0.59 -8.74
N THR A 237 8.64 0.29 -9.44
CA THR A 237 7.42 -0.29 -8.85
C THR A 237 7.25 -1.74 -9.26
N THR A 238 8.30 -2.43 -9.71
CA THR A 238 8.21 -3.83 -10.15
C THR A 238 7.73 -4.76 -9.01
N PRO A 239 6.79 -5.68 -9.27
CA PRO A 239 6.53 -6.80 -8.36
C PRO A 239 7.82 -7.58 -8.08
N ALA A 240 8.00 -8.05 -6.85
CA ALA A 240 9.14 -8.90 -6.50
C ALA A 240 8.66 -10.36 -6.39
N LEU A 241 9.19 -11.23 -7.26
CA LEU A 241 8.88 -12.66 -7.25
C LEU A 241 9.93 -13.47 -6.49
N SER A 242 11.07 -12.84 -6.16
CA SER A 242 12.16 -13.42 -5.39
C SER A 242 12.72 -12.44 -4.37
N GLU A 243 13.42 -12.96 -3.35
CA GLU A 243 14.15 -12.13 -2.39
C GLU A 243 15.23 -11.28 -3.08
N ASN A 244 15.81 -11.79 -4.17
CA ASN A 244 16.79 -11.05 -4.96
C ASN A 244 16.18 -9.82 -5.64
N ASP A 245 14.95 -9.92 -6.16
CA ASP A 245 14.24 -8.77 -6.73
C ASP A 245 13.99 -7.69 -5.68
N LEU A 246 13.64 -8.09 -4.45
CA LEU A 246 13.45 -7.17 -3.34
C LEU A 246 14.77 -6.47 -2.96
N LYS A 247 15.88 -7.23 -2.86
CA LYS A 247 17.22 -6.68 -2.61
C LYS A 247 17.64 -5.69 -3.68
N LEU A 248 17.37 -5.97 -4.96
CA LEU A 248 17.67 -5.06 -6.06
C LEU A 248 16.89 -3.75 -5.97
N LYS A 249 15.61 -3.78 -5.59
CA LYS A 249 14.81 -2.56 -5.38
C LYS A 249 15.36 -1.73 -4.23
N VAL A 250 15.60 -2.35 -3.08
CA VAL A 250 16.14 -1.66 -1.90
C VAL A 250 17.51 -1.05 -2.20
N LYS A 251 18.37 -1.76 -2.95
CA LYS A 251 19.67 -1.24 -3.38
C LYS A 251 19.56 0.07 -4.18
N LEU A 252 18.48 0.30 -4.93
CA LEU A 252 18.30 1.57 -5.63
C LEU A 252 18.26 2.77 -4.67
N LEU A 253 17.80 2.58 -3.43
CA LEU A 253 17.71 3.66 -2.45
C LEU A 253 19.09 4.14 -1.97
N GLU A 254 20.16 3.38 -2.23
CA GLU A 254 21.54 3.74 -1.86
C GLU A 254 22.18 4.75 -2.82
N TYR A 255 21.52 5.06 -3.95
CA TYR A 255 22.06 5.98 -4.96
C TYR A 255 21.94 7.47 -4.58
N ASP A 256 22.81 8.29 -5.17
CA ASP A 256 22.98 9.73 -4.87
C ASP A 256 21.97 10.64 -5.61
N PHE A 257 21.06 10.05 -6.38
CA PHE A 257 19.99 10.75 -7.09
C PHE A 257 18.62 10.25 -6.62
N PRO A 258 17.54 11.02 -6.84
CA PRO A 258 16.22 10.66 -6.32
C PRO A 258 15.68 9.32 -6.85
N VAL A 259 15.19 8.49 -5.94
CA VAL A 259 14.62 7.17 -6.23
C VAL A 259 13.32 6.99 -5.45
N VAL A 260 12.31 6.42 -6.12
CA VAL A 260 11.06 5.92 -5.51
C VAL A 260 10.94 4.43 -5.80
N ILE A 261 10.69 3.62 -4.78
CA ILE A 261 10.43 2.18 -4.95
C ILE A 261 9.14 1.74 -4.28
N THR A 262 8.66 0.55 -4.63
CA THR A 262 7.76 -0.24 -3.76
C THR A 262 8.57 -1.30 -3.01
N ASN A 263 8.77 -1.14 -1.70
CA ASN A 263 9.50 -2.07 -0.85
C ASN A 263 8.61 -3.23 -0.36
N ASN A 264 8.08 -4.02 -1.30
CA ASN A 264 7.35 -5.25 -1.03
C ASN A 264 7.30 -6.16 -2.27
N VAL A 265 6.54 -7.25 -2.18
CA VAL A 265 6.26 -8.14 -3.32
C VAL A 265 5.27 -7.57 -4.32
N ARG A 266 4.55 -6.49 -3.96
CA ARG A 266 3.53 -5.84 -4.78
C ARG A 266 4.17 -4.75 -5.65
N GLY A 267 3.44 -4.38 -6.70
CA GLY A 267 3.96 -3.46 -7.70
C GLY A 267 3.08 -3.41 -8.95
N GLY A 268 3.57 -2.71 -9.95
CA GLY A 268 3.03 -2.71 -11.30
C GLY A 268 2.85 -1.30 -11.87
N PRO A 269 2.44 -1.23 -13.15
CA PRO A 269 2.36 0.01 -13.93
C PRO A 269 1.36 1.03 -13.38
N HIS A 270 0.40 0.58 -12.58
CA HIS A 270 -0.67 1.37 -12.01
C HIS A 270 -0.23 2.19 -10.78
N ILE A 271 0.63 1.66 -9.89
CA ILE A 271 1.31 2.48 -8.85
C ILE A 271 2.13 3.57 -9.55
N ALA A 272 2.93 3.20 -10.56
CA ALA A 272 3.74 4.18 -11.27
C ALA A 272 2.89 5.28 -11.91
N GLY A 273 1.80 4.93 -12.60
CA GLY A 273 0.90 5.93 -13.20
C GLY A 273 0.27 6.88 -12.17
N VAL A 274 -0.22 6.36 -11.04
CA VAL A 274 -0.77 7.19 -9.96
C VAL A 274 0.30 8.10 -9.34
N LEU A 275 1.50 7.58 -9.10
CA LEU A 275 2.64 8.38 -8.65
C LEU A 275 2.96 9.51 -9.63
N LEU A 276 3.01 9.21 -10.93
CA LEU A 276 3.29 10.22 -11.95
C LEU A 276 2.22 11.29 -12.03
N ASN A 277 0.94 10.92 -11.97
CA ASN A 277 -0.15 11.90 -11.90
C ASN A 277 0.01 12.84 -10.72
N TYR A 278 0.32 12.29 -9.55
CA TYR A 278 0.56 13.09 -8.36
C TYR A 278 1.75 14.04 -8.56
N LEU A 279 2.90 13.51 -8.97
CA LEU A 279 4.13 14.29 -9.15
C LEU A 279 3.97 15.38 -10.21
N PHE A 280 3.39 15.07 -11.37
CA PHE A 280 3.16 16.06 -12.41
C PHE A 280 2.12 17.12 -12.01
N LYS A 281 1.07 16.72 -11.27
CA LYS A 281 0.12 17.69 -10.73
C LYS A 281 0.81 18.69 -9.81
N GLN A 282 1.68 18.23 -8.91
CA GLN A 282 2.44 19.13 -8.01
C GLN A 282 3.34 20.08 -8.79
N VAL A 283 4.02 19.60 -9.84
CA VAL A 283 4.89 20.44 -10.69
C VAL A 283 4.13 21.58 -11.37
N ILE A 284 2.84 21.41 -11.69
CA ILE A 284 2.01 22.42 -12.37
C ILE A 284 1.37 23.42 -11.38
N THR A 285 1.08 22.99 -10.16
CA THR A 285 0.39 23.82 -9.15
C THR A 285 1.31 24.76 -8.38
N GLU A 286 2.62 24.56 -8.47
CA GLU A 286 3.67 25.46 -7.95
C GLU A 286 4.17 26.43 -9.03
#